data_AF-A0A952X588-F1
#
_entry.id   AF-A0A952X588-F1
#
_cell.length_a   1.000
_cell.length_b   1.000
_cell.length_c   1.000
_cell.angle_alpha   90.00
_cell.angle_beta   90.00
_cell.angle_gamma   90.00
#
_symmetry.space_group_name_H-M   'P 1'
#
loop_
_entity.id
_entity.type
_entity.pdbx_description
1 polymer ?
#
loop_
_entity_poly.entity_id
_entity_poly.type
_entity_poly.pdbx_seq_one_letter_code
_entity_poly.pdbx_strand_id
1 'polypeptide(L)'
;MTFRITPQLQAKLLMQQTTAHAAQIARLQQQVATGKRVNRPSDDPLATKLILSRQSMLGRYEAEQRTLNVARDRLNQANVELLSISDLLVEAKQIASMARTALDDQERESYARDIESMMTRLKDAANSEFDGEYLFSGDAVNSMPYPPGTDVRYAGSLARQTLSTGGRADLNVLYTGQQVFHSIQRGSSLVIGSTGVQTAAGTDAGIGAGSLIVRHVETTFAAGSGVSAGASSIGGDTILGPAGTHVLTINDTSGNGTAGTITLNGGDPVSFTNSDGDLRVVGPEGEVVYLNTTAITPGFNGTIDLAASGTMSLNGGATEVPIDFSALQTVVDSQGRTTFLDTTNIRRAGVDSIEYQGTSDMFSALAALRDDLLNTRGLSNSDWQDALTRRMNDIDRHHSIVLNIVGDQAQTLKTIEGLSDRLADLSLDAKSRIAEVAATDIASAATELQATQNLLQYGYAVTAQVFQTSILDYLA
;
A
#
# COMPACT_ATOMS: atom_id res chain seq x y z
N MET A 1 43.67 82.44 -32.67
CA MET A 1 44.40 81.40 -33.41
C MET A 1 43.38 80.44 -34.03
N THR A 2 43.15 80.56 -35.33
CA THR A 2 42.33 79.63 -36.11
C THR A 2 43.17 78.39 -36.41
N PHE A 3 42.85 77.25 -35.80
CA PHE A 3 43.50 75.99 -36.14
C PHE A 3 43.15 75.62 -37.59
N ARG A 4 44.16 75.48 -38.46
CA ARG A 4 43.99 74.89 -39.79
C ARG A 4 43.60 73.41 -39.61
N ILE A 5 42.35 73.09 -39.89
CA ILE A 5 41.90 71.71 -40.04
C ILE A 5 42.37 71.25 -41.43
N THR A 6 43.27 70.27 -41.51
CA THR A 6 43.73 69.71 -42.79
C THR A 6 42.58 69.02 -43.53
N PRO A 7 42.44 69.18 -44.87
CA PRO A 7 41.42 68.50 -45.67
C PRO A 7 41.41 66.97 -45.47
N GLN A 8 42.59 66.37 -45.21
CA GLN A 8 42.72 64.94 -44.87
C GLN A 8 42.02 64.56 -43.55
N LEU A 9 42.00 65.46 -42.56
CA LEU A 9 41.29 65.25 -41.30
C LEU A 9 39.78 65.38 -41.49
N GLN A 10 39.31 66.34 -42.29
CA GLN A 10 37.89 66.48 -42.64
C GLN A 10 37.38 65.27 -43.43
N ALA A 11 38.12 64.82 -44.45
CA ALA A 11 37.79 63.62 -45.21
C ALA A 11 37.73 62.37 -44.32
N LYS A 12 38.70 62.21 -43.39
CA LYS A 12 38.71 61.10 -42.43
C LYS A 12 37.51 61.13 -41.48
N LEU A 13 37.15 62.30 -40.96
CA LEU A 13 35.97 62.48 -40.10
C LEU A 13 34.67 62.18 -40.86
N LEU A 14 34.55 62.65 -42.10
CA LEU A 14 33.40 62.37 -42.96
C LEU A 14 33.28 60.87 -43.29
N MET A 15 34.39 60.18 -43.59
CA MET A 15 34.39 58.73 -43.79
C MET A 15 34.03 57.95 -42.51
N GLN A 16 34.49 58.40 -41.34
CA GLN A 16 34.06 57.82 -40.06
C GLN A 16 32.56 58.03 -39.82
N GLN A 17 32.02 59.17 -40.22
CA GLN A 17 30.61 59.49 -40.05
C GLN A 17 29.72 58.72 -41.05
N THR A 18 30.13 58.57 -42.31
CA THR A 18 29.38 57.77 -43.30
C THR A 18 29.37 56.29 -42.96
N THR A 19 30.49 55.74 -42.48
CA THR A 19 30.56 54.36 -41.97
C THR A 19 29.70 54.16 -40.72
N ALA A 20 29.63 55.14 -39.82
CA ALA A 20 28.73 55.12 -38.67
C ALA A 20 27.25 55.12 -39.09
N HIS A 21 26.86 55.98 -40.04
CA HIS A 21 25.48 56.03 -40.55
C HIS A 21 25.09 54.74 -41.29
N ALA A 22 25.99 54.17 -42.11
CA ALA A 22 25.74 52.89 -42.77
C ALA A 22 25.53 51.75 -41.76
N ALA A 23 26.32 51.72 -40.67
CA ALA A 23 26.14 50.75 -39.60
C ALA A 23 24.81 50.95 -38.83
N GLN A 24 24.41 52.20 -38.59
CA GLN A 24 23.13 52.52 -37.96
C GLN A 24 21.93 52.14 -38.83
N ILE A 25 21.99 52.38 -40.14
CA ILE A 25 20.98 51.93 -41.12
C ILE A 25 20.84 50.41 -41.09
N ALA A 26 21.95 49.67 -41.13
CA ALA A 26 21.90 48.21 -41.07
C ALA A 26 21.25 47.69 -39.77
N ARG A 27 21.53 48.34 -38.63
CA ARG A 27 20.88 48.02 -37.35
C ARG A 27 19.39 48.32 -37.38
N LEU A 28 18.97 49.51 -37.81
CA LEU A 28 17.56 49.91 -37.87
C LEU A 28 16.77 49.04 -38.86
N GLN A 29 17.34 48.69 -40.02
CA GLN A 29 16.76 47.72 -40.94
C GLN A 29 16.55 46.36 -40.27
N GLN A 30 17.54 45.88 -39.51
CA GLN A 30 17.43 44.63 -38.78
C GLN A 30 16.36 44.71 -37.68
N GLN A 31 16.26 45.82 -36.95
CA GLN A 31 15.21 46.03 -35.93
C GLN A 31 13.81 46.05 -36.56
N VAL A 32 13.63 46.78 -37.67
CA VAL A 32 12.36 46.83 -38.41
C VAL A 32 12.00 45.44 -38.96
N ALA A 33 12.96 44.70 -39.50
CA ALA A 33 12.71 43.37 -40.05
C ALA A 33 12.40 42.30 -38.98
N THR A 34 13.04 42.39 -37.80
CA THR A 34 12.88 41.40 -36.71
C THR A 34 11.80 41.78 -35.70
N GLY A 35 11.37 43.05 -35.68
CA GLY A 35 10.54 43.62 -34.62
C GLY A 35 11.24 43.71 -33.26
N LYS A 36 12.54 43.39 -33.19
CA LYS A 36 13.32 43.35 -31.94
C LYS A 36 14.34 44.46 -31.92
N ARG A 37 14.35 45.24 -30.84
CA ARG A 37 15.35 46.27 -30.56
C ARG A 37 16.73 45.66 -30.28
N VAL A 38 16.75 44.53 -29.58
CA VAL A 38 17.98 43.81 -29.20
C VAL A 38 18.07 42.52 -30.00
N ASN A 39 19.01 42.45 -30.94
CA ASN A 39 19.25 41.24 -31.75
C ASN A 39 20.61 40.60 -31.45
N ARG A 40 21.58 41.37 -31.00
CA ARG A 40 22.91 40.92 -30.62
C ARG A 40 23.26 41.47 -29.23
N PRO A 41 24.08 40.75 -28.44
CA PRO A 41 24.55 41.25 -27.14
C PRO A 41 25.23 42.62 -27.20
N SER A 42 25.84 42.95 -28.34
CA SER A 42 26.49 44.25 -28.60
C SER A 42 25.52 45.42 -28.75
N ASP A 43 24.23 45.16 -29.03
CA ASP A 43 23.24 46.22 -29.25
C ASP A 43 22.83 46.86 -27.91
N ASP A 44 22.66 46.03 -26.88
CA ASP A 44 22.39 46.45 -25.51
C ASP A 44 22.78 45.31 -24.53
N PRO A 45 24.00 45.36 -23.96
CA PRO A 45 24.49 44.31 -23.07
C PRO A 45 23.65 44.14 -21.79
N LEU A 46 23.08 45.24 -21.27
CA LEU A 46 22.26 45.23 -20.06
C LEU A 46 20.90 44.57 -20.31
N ALA A 47 20.20 44.98 -21.38
CA ALA A 47 18.95 44.35 -21.78
C ALA A 47 19.14 42.87 -22.14
N THR A 48 20.25 42.55 -22.82
CA THR A 48 20.59 41.16 -23.15
C THR A 48 20.73 40.29 -21.90
N LYS A 49 21.43 40.76 -20.86
CA LYS A 49 21.54 40.05 -19.59
C LYS A 49 20.16 39.79 -18.97
N LEU A 50 19.28 40.78 -18.99
CA LEU A 50 17.92 40.66 -18.45
C LEU A 50 17.09 39.63 -19.24
N ILE A 51 17.14 39.68 -20.58
CA ILE A 51 16.47 38.72 -21.47
C ILE A 51 16.95 37.29 -21.17
N LEU A 52 18.27 37.06 -21.12
CA LEU A 52 18.84 35.73 -20.85
C LEU A 52 18.42 35.21 -19.47
N SER A 53 18.45 36.06 -18.45
CA SER A 53 17.99 35.67 -17.11
C SER A 53 16.52 35.27 -17.10
N ARG A 54 15.66 35.99 -17.83
CA ARG A 54 14.23 35.68 -17.93
C ARG A 54 13.97 34.43 -18.78
N GLN A 55 14.72 34.22 -19.85
CA GLN A 55 14.66 32.99 -20.66
C GLN A 55 15.05 31.76 -19.83
N SER A 56 16.06 31.87 -18.97
CA SER A 56 16.43 30.79 -18.05
C SER A 56 15.30 30.50 -17.04
N MET A 57 14.67 31.53 -16.48
CA MET A 57 13.50 31.35 -15.59
C MET A 57 12.32 30.71 -16.33
N LEU A 58 12.03 31.16 -17.56
CA LEU A 58 10.98 30.60 -18.39
C LEU A 58 11.21 29.11 -18.67
N GLY A 59 12.43 28.72 -19.05
CA GLY A 59 12.77 27.32 -19.27
C GLY A 59 12.60 26.45 -18.03
N ARG A 60 12.83 27.01 -16.83
CA ARG A 60 12.55 26.32 -15.55
C ARG A 60 11.05 26.12 -15.34
N TYR A 61 10.23 27.16 -15.55
CA TYR A 61 8.78 27.06 -15.41
C TYR A 61 8.18 26.04 -16.39
N GLU A 62 8.63 26.04 -17.65
CA GLU A 62 8.18 25.07 -18.66
C GLU A 62 8.62 23.64 -18.33
N ALA A 63 9.79 23.45 -17.73
CA ALA A 63 10.22 22.14 -17.23
C ALA A 63 9.36 21.66 -16.05
N GLU A 64 9.12 22.52 -15.06
CA GLU A 64 8.27 22.21 -13.90
C GLU A 64 6.83 21.92 -14.32
N GLN A 65 6.29 22.66 -15.29
CA GLN A 65 4.95 22.42 -15.85
C GLN A 65 4.84 21.03 -16.50
N ARG A 66 5.86 20.59 -17.26
CA ARG A 66 5.90 19.23 -17.82
C ARG A 66 5.91 18.17 -16.72
N THR A 67 6.70 18.38 -15.67
CA THR A 67 6.76 17.47 -14.51
C THR A 67 5.42 17.37 -13.78
N LEU A 68 4.72 18.50 -13.57
CA LEU A 68 3.39 18.51 -12.97
C LEU A 68 2.34 17.83 -13.86
N ASN A 69 2.41 18.00 -15.18
CA ASN A 69 1.48 17.34 -16.10
C ASN A 69 1.64 15.81 -16.05
N VAL A 70 2.88 15.30 -16.07
CA VAL A 70 3.12 13.85 -15.91
C VAL A 70 2.61 13.34 -14.57
N ALA A 71 2.85 14.09 -13.48
CA ALA A 71 2.34 13.72 -12.17
C ALA A 71 0.81 13.72 -12.10
N ARG A 72 0.16 14.70 -12.76
CA ARG A 72 -1.29 14.80 -12.89
C ARG A 72 -1.87 13.59 -13.63
N ASP A 73 -1.29 13.24 -14.78
CA ASP A 73 -1.78 12.13 -15.60
C ASP A 73 -1.61 10.79 -14.87
N ARG A 74 -0.47 10.61 -14.20
CA ARG A 74 -0.21 9.43 -13.36
C ARG A 74 -1.18 9.32 -12.18
N LEU A 75 -1.47 10.43 -11.50
CA LEU A 75 -2.48 10.49 -10.43
C LEU A 75 -3.88 10.15 -10.94
N ASN A 76 -4.26 10.68 -12.10
CA ASN A 76 -5.54 10.37 -12.71
C ASN A 76 -5.66 8.88 -13.02
N GLN A 77 -4.61 8.27 -13.58
CA GLN A 77 -4.61 6.82 -13.83
C GLN A 77 -4.75 6.04 -12.51
N ALA A 78 -3.95 6.36 -11.49
CA ALA A 78 -4.07 5.68 -10.20
C ALA A 78 -5.46 5.83 -9.57
N ASN A 79 -6.10 6.99 -9.72
CA ASN A 79 -7.45 7.22 -9.24
C ASN A 79 -8.50 6.37 -10.00
N VAL A 80 -8.35 6.20 -11.32
CA VAL A 80 -9.21 5.29 -12.11
C VAL A 80 -9.11 3.86 -11.58
N GLU A 81 -7.90 3.38 -11.30
CA GLU A 81 -7.69 2.03 -10.75
C GLU A 81 -8.26 1.90 -9.34
N LEU A 82 -8.10 2.91 -8.48
CA LEU A 82 -8.70 2.91 -7.14
C LEU A 82 -10.23 2.92 -7.18
N LEU A 83 -10.85 3.64 -8.12
CA LEU A 83 -12.29 3.60 -8.31
C LEU A 83 -12.75 2.22 -8.81
N SER A 84 -12.00 1.59 -9.71
CA SER A 84 -12.28 0.21 -10.13
C SER A 84 -12.20 -0.78 -8.95
N ILE A 85 -11.19 -0.63 -8.08
CA ILE A 85 -11.07 -1.41 -6.84
C ILE A 85 -12.28 -1.15 -5.92
N SER A 86 -12.71 0.10 -5.79
CA SER A 86 -13.89 0.48 -5.01
C SER A 86 -15.15 -0.25 -5.51
N ASP A 87 -15.36 -0.29 -6.82
CA ASP A 87 -16.50 -0.97 -7.44
C ASP A 87 -16.45 -2.49 -7.20
N LEU A 88 -15.26 -3.11 -7.32
CA LEU A 88 -15.08 -4.53 -7.01
C LEU A 88 -15.44 -4.86 -5.56
N LEU A 89 -15.06 -4.00 -4.61
CA LEU A 89 -15.39 -4.21 -3.19
C LEU A 89 -16.88 -4.06 -2.90
N VAL A 90 -17.55 -3.12 -3.56
CA VAL A 90 -19.01 -2.97 -3.48
C VAL A 90 -19.70 -4.22 -4.05
N GLU A 91 -19.23 -4.73 -5.18
CA GLU A 91 -19.74 -5.94 -5.82
C GLU A 91 -19.57 -7.17 -4.91
N ALA A 92 -18.37 -7.35 -4.34
CA ALA A 92 -18.07 -8.45 -3.41
C ALA A 92 -18.96 -8.42 -2.15
N LYS A 93 -19.20 -7.22 -1.59
CA LYS A 93 -20.11 -7.04 -0.47
C LYS A 93 -21.55 -7.41 -0.84
N GLN A 94 -21.98 -7.03 -2.04
CA GLN A 94 -23.32 -7.36 -2.51
C GLN A 94 -23.50 -8.88 -2.64
N ILE A 95 -22.50 -9.58 -3.19
CA ILE A 95 -22.50 -11.05 -3.27
C ILE A 95 -22.58 -11.66 -1.87
N ALA A 96 -21.75 -11.20 -0.92
CA ALA A 96 -21.79 -11.69 0.45
C ALA A 96 -23.18 -11.49 1.09
N SER A 97 -23.82 -10.36 0.83
CA SER A 97 -25.18 -10.08 1.32
C SER A 97 -26.23 -10.99 0.69
N MET A 98 -26.15 -11.25 -0.62
CA MET A 98 -27.08 -12.15 -1.33
C MET A 98 -26.89 -13.59 -0.87
N ALA A 99 -25.64 -14.02 -0.66
CA ALA A 99 -25.30 -15.37 -0.23
C ALA A 99 -25.93 -15.74 1.11
N ARG A 100 -26.11 -14.78 2.04
CA ARG A 100 -26.82 -15.03 3.32
C ARG A 100 -28.25 -15.53 3.14
N THR A 101 -28.87 -15.24 1.99
CA THR A 101 -30.22 -15.68 1.62
C THR A 101 -30.25 -16.83 0.61
N ALA A 102 -29.09 -17.29 0.13
CA ALA A 102 -28.99 -18.38 -0.83
C ALA A 102 -29.50 -19.70 -0.23
N LEU A 103 -30.23 -20.46 -1.02
CA LEU A 103 -30.98 -21.63 -0.56
C LEU A 103 -30.28 -22.96 -0.89
N ASP A 104 -29.39 -22.98 -1.88
CA ASP A 104 -28.68 -24.19 -2.31
C ASP A 104 -27.15 -24.00 -2.47
N ASP A 105 -26.43 -25.13 -2.52
CA ASP A 105 -24.97 -25.16 -2.67
C ASP A 105 -24.50 -24.67 -4.04
N GLN A 106 -25.33 -24.81 -5.08
CA GLN A 106 -24.96 -24.46 -6.45
C GLN A 106 -24.90 -22.93 -6.65
N GLU A 107 -25.84 -22.19 -6.05
CA GLU A 107 -25.81 -20.73 -6.00
C GLU A 107 -24.56 -20.23 -5.27
N ARG A 108 -24.21 -20.86 -4.14
CA ARG A 108 -23.00 -20.53 -3.37
C ARG A 108 -21.72 -20.76 -4.16
N GLU A 109 -21.62 -21.88 -4.88
CA GLU A 109 -20.47 -22.14 -5.77
C GLU A 109 -20.37 -21.11 -6.89
N SER A 110 -21.50 -20.67 -7.46
CA SER A 110 -21.50 -19.61 -8.48
C SER A 110 -20.95 -18.30 -7.91
N TYR A 111 -21.43 -17.88 -6.74
CA TYR A 111 -20.93 -16.68 -6.06
C TYR A 111 -19.44 -16.78 -5.74
N ALA A 112 -18.96 -17.95 -5.31
CA ALA A 112 -17.53 -18.16 -5.07
C ALA A 112 -16.69 -17.96 -6.34
N ARG A 113 -17.16 -18.41 -7.51
CA ARG A 113 -16.48 -18.16 -8.80
C ARG A 113 -16.48 -16.69 -9.19
N ASP A 114 -17.56 -15.97 -8.90
CA ASP A 114 -17.61 -14.53 -9.14
C ASP A 114 -16.59 -13.77 -8.29
N ILE A 115 -16.44 -14.15 -7.01
CA ILE A 115 -15.40 -13.60 -6.13
C ILE A 115 -13.99 -13.96 -6.65
N GLU A 116 -13.77 -15.17 -7.16
CA GLU A 116 -12.47 -15.56 -7.74
C GLU A 116 -12.11 -14.73 -9.00
N SER A 117 -13.11 -14.44 -9.84
CA SER A 117 -12.96 -13.51 -10.97
C SER A 117 -12.64 -12.09 -10.48
N MET A 118 -13.28 -11.62 -9.42
CA MET A 118 -12.96 -10.33 -8.79
C MET A 118 -11.55 -10.28 -8.24
N MET A 119 -11.06 -11.34 -7.61
CA MET A 119 -9.69 -11.41 -7.11
C MET A 119 -8.67 -11.27 -8.25
N THR A 120 -8.96 -11.84 -9.42
CA THR A 120 -8.12 -11.69 -10.62
C THR A 120 -8.12 -10.23 -11.08
N ARG A 121 -9.31 -9.62 -11.24
CA ARG A 121 -9.44 -8.20 -11.61
C ARG A 121 -8.76 -7.27 -10.60
N LEU A 122 -8.88 -7.57 -9.31
CA LEU A 122 -8.22 -6.82 -8.24
C LEU A 122 -6.70 -6.88 -8.37
N LYS A 123 -6.15 -8.07 -8.68
CA LYS A 123 -4.71 -8.25 -8.88
C LYS A 123 -4.22 -7.50 -10.12
N ASP A 124 -4.99 -7.48 -11.19
CA ASP A 124 -4.68 -6.73 -12.39
C ASP A 124 -4.64 -5.22 -12.10
N ALA A 125 -5.67 -4.70 -11.41
CA ALA A 125 -5.70 -3.29 -10.98
C ALA A 125 -4.53 -2.95 -10.02
N ALA A 126 -4.17 -3.86 -9.12
CA ALA A 126 -3.06 -3.68 -8.19
C ALA A 126 -1.68 -3.68 -8.86
N ASN A 127 -1.56 -4.32 -10.03
CA ASN A 127 -0.37 -4.35 -10.86
C ASN A 127 -0.46 -3.39 -12.06
N SER A 128 -1.37 -2.42 -12.02
CA SER A 128 -1.52 -1.41 -13.09
C SER A 128 -0.27 -0.54 -13.25
N GLU A 129 -0.04 -0.15 -14.50
CA GLU A 129 1.13 0.59 -14.95
C GLU A 129 0.74 1.91 -15.62
N PHE A 130 1.63 2.90 -15.52
CA PHE A 130 1.56 4.14 -16.29
C PHE A 130 2.96 4.47 -16.83
N ASP A 131 3.07 4.63 -18.15
CA ASP A 131 4.34 4.88 -18.84
C ASP A 131 5.44 3.82 -18.55
N GLY A 132 5.03 2.55 -18.39
CA GLY A 132 5.92 1.43 -18.07
C GLY A 132 6.37 1.35 -16.61
N GLU A 133 5.84 2.21 -15.73
CA GLU A 133 6.09 2.18 -14.30
C GLU A 133 4.85 1.76 -13.52
N TYR A 134 5.01 0.88 -12.52
CA TYR A 134 3.92 0.46 -11.66
C TYR A 134 3.38 1.61 -10.80
N LEU A 135 2.06 1.67 -10.64
CA LEU A 135 1.39 2.73 -9.88
C LEU A 135 1.46 2.49 -8.35
N PHE A 136 1.42 1.23 -7.93
CA PHE A 136 1.35 0.85 -6.51
C PHE A 136 2.64 0.23 -5.96
N SER A 137 3.77 0.34 -6.67
CA SER A 137 5.06 -0.25 -6.23
C SER A 137 5.90 0.63 -5.30
N GLY A 138 5.41 1.84 -4.96
CA GLY A 138 6.20 2.80 -4.19
C GLY A 138 7.34 3.38 -5.02
N ASP A 139 8.49 3.67 -4.43
CA ASP A 139 9.67 4.14 -5.18
C ASP A 139 10.31 3.06 -6.10
N ALA A 140 9.95 1.79 -5.92
CA ALA A 140 10.41 0.67 -6.73
C ALA A 140 9.59 0.52 -8.02
N VAL A 141 9.57 1.58 -8.85
CA VAL A 141 8.72 1.72 -10.05
C VAL A 141 8.79 0.57 -11.06
N ASN A 142 9.93 -0.12 -11.15
CA ASN A 142 10.17 -1.23 -12.08
C ASN A 142 9.95 -2.61 -11.45
N SER A 143 9.51 -2.68 -10.19
CA SER A 143 9.22 -3.93 -9.49
C SER A 143 7.72 -4.18 -9.47
N MET A 144 7.30 -5.33 -9.99
CA MET A 144 5.90 -5.75 -9.94
C MET A 144 5.45 -5.82 -8.46
N PRO A 145 4.43 -5.03 -8.06
CA PRO A 145 4.06 -4.92 -6.65
C PRO A 145 3.43 -6.20 -6.10
N TYR A 146 2.69 -6.96 -6.92
CA TYR A 146 2.05 -8.21 -6.54
C TYR A 146 2.41 -9.33 -7.53
N PRO A 147 3.56 -10.02 -7.33
CA PRO A 147 4.02 -11.08 -8.21
C PRO A 147 3.01 -12.24 -8.39
N PRO A 148 3.13 -13.01 -9.49
CA PRO A 148 2.39 -14.27 -9.63
C PRO A 148 2.81 -15.27 -8.54
N GLY A 149 1.83 -15.96 -7.96
CA GLY A 149 2.03 -16.89 -6.85
C GLY A 149 0.71 -17.17 -6.12
N THR A 150 0.69 -18.26 -5.36
CA THR A 150 -0.45 -18.63 -4.50
C THR A 150 -0.55 -17.73 -3.26
N ASP A 151 0.55 -17.12 -2.85
CA ASP A 151 0.64 -16.20 -1.73
C ASP A 151 0.81 -14.76 -2.26
N VAL A 152 -0.23 -13.93 -2.09
CA VAL A 152 -0.25 -12.57 -2.61
C VAL A 152 0.48 -11.66 -1.62
N ARG A 153 1.80 -11.52 -1.80
CA ARG A 153 2.63 -10.63 -0.98
C ARG A 153 3.02 -9.38 -1.73
N TYR A 154 3.06 -8.27 -1.00
CA TYR A 154 3.58 -7.02 -1.51
C TYR A 154 5.10 -7.09 -1.67
N ALA A 155 5.59 -6.88 -2.90
CA ALA A 155 7.00 -6.89 -3.26
C ALA A 155 7.52 -5.50 -3.69
N GLY A 156 6.70 -4.45 -3.52
CA GLY A 156 7.11 -3.07 -3.74
C GLY A 156 7.79 -2.44 -2.53
N SER A 157 8.13 -1.17 -2.66
CA SER A 157 8.72 -0.37 -1.60
C SER A 157 7.67 0.25 -0.69
N LEU A 158 8.02 0.43 0.58
CA LEU A 158 7.16 1.09 1.55
C LEU A 158 7.24 2.62 1.46
N ALA A 159 8.23 3.15 0.74
CA ALA A 159 8.37 4.57 0.50
C ALA A 159 7.39 5.04 -0.60
N ARG A 160 6.70 6.15 -0.35
CA ARG A 160 5.84 6.81 -1.33
C ARG A 160 6.70 7.50 -2.39
N GLN A 161 6.14 7.64 -3.58
CA GLN A 161 6.75 8.48 -4.61
C GLN A 161 6.52 9.95 -4.31
N THR A 162 7.61 10.71 -4.31
CA THR A 162 7.62 12.16 -4.07
C THR A 162 7.93 12.92 -5.34
N LEU A 163 7.17 13.97 -5.61
CA LEU A 163 7.46 14.95 -6.66
C LEU A 163 8.16 16.16 -6.05
N SER A 164 9.38 16.42 -6.50
CA SER A 164 10.11 17.63 -6.09
C SER A 164 9.68 18.83 -6.94
N THR A 165 9.12 19.84 -6.28
CA THR A 165 8.55 21.04 -6.93
C THR A 165 9.50 22.22 -6.91
N GLY A 166 10.77 21.99 -7.29
CA GLY A 166 11.73 23.06 -7.60
C GLY A 166 12.01 24.06 -6.48
N GLY A 167 11.87 23.65 -5.21
CA GLY A 167 12.09 24.49 -4.02
C GLY A 167 10.85 24.73 -3.14
N ARG A 168 9.69 24.17 -3.53
CA ARG A 168 8.52 24.02 -2.65
C ARG A 168 8.53 22.61 -2.01
N ALA A 169 7.71 22.42 -0.98
CA ALA A 169 7.60 21.14 -0.27
C ALA A 169 7.34 19.98 -1.25
N ASP A 170 8.02 18.85 -1.04
CA ASP A 170 7.81 17.66 -1.85
C ASP A 170 6.36 17.18 -1.70
N LEU A 171 5.73 16.90 -2.83
CA LEU A 171 4.35 16.39 -2.85
C LEU A 171 4.38 14.87 -2.96
N ASN A 172 3.72 14.19 -2.03
CA ASN A 172 3.48 12.76 -2.17
C ASN A 172 2.44 12.56 -3.27
N VAL A 173 2.82 11.87 -4.34
CA VAL A 173 1.97 11.68 -5.51
C VAL A 173 1.16 10.39 -5.38
N LEU A 174 1.81 9.27 -5.05
CA LEU A 174 1.16 7.97 -5.03
C LEU A 174 1.26 7.28 -3.68
N TYR A 175 0.22 6.51 -3.37
CA TYR A 175 0.18 5.60 -2.24
C TYR A 175 0.81 4.28 -2.63
N THR A 176 1.49 3.63 -1.69
CA THR A 176 2.06 2.30 -1.93
C THR A 176 0.98 1.24 -1.88
N GLY A 177 1.21 0.10 -2.54
CA GLY A 177 0.30 -1.03 -2.49
C GLY A 177 0.07 -1.52 -1.05
N GLN A 178 1.08 -1.43 -0.18
CA GLN A 178 0.85 -1.72 1.24
C GLN A 178 -0.21 -0.80 1.85
N GLN A 179 -0.18 0.51 1.56
CA GLN A 179 -1.15 1.47 2.11
C GLN A 179 -2.55 1.34 1.52
N VAL A 180 -2.65 0.93 0.25
CA VAL A 180 -3.94 0.75 -0.44
C VAL A 180 -4.61 -0.57 -0.02
N PHE A 181 -3.85 -1.67 -0.01
CA PHE A 181 -4.41 -3.01 0.08
C PHE A 181 -4.31 -3.63 1.47
N HIS A 182 -3.46 -3.14 2.37
CA HIS A 182 -3.39 -3.67 3.75
C HIS A 182 -4.14 -2.77 4.73
N SER A 183 -4.87 -3.41 5.65
CA SER A 183 -5.38 -2.75 6.85
C SER A 183 -4.49 -3.10 8.03
N ILE A 184 -4.12 -2.11 8.84
CA ILE A 184 -3.43 -2.36 10.12
C ILE A 184 -4.29 -1.75 11.23
N GLN A 185 -5.41 -2.41 11.51
CA GLN A 185 -6.20 -2.13 12.71
C GLN A 185 -6.15 -3.36 13.60
N ARG A 186 -5.15 -3.39 14.49
CA ARG A 186 -4.98 -4.50 15.44
C ARG A 186 -6.10 -4.47 16.48
N GLY A 187 -6.60 -5.64 16.81
CA GLY A 187 -7.64 -5.85 17.81
C GLY A 187 -7.49 -7.22 18.45
N SER A 188 -8.54 -7.65 19.15
CA SER A 188 -8.63 -9.01 19.67
C SER A 188 -8.90 -10.00 18.53
N SER A 189 -8.29 -11.17 18.59
CA SER A 189 -8.57 -12.30 17.71
C SER A 189 -9.97 -12.86 17.94
N LEU A 190 -10.44 -13.67 17.01
CA LEU A 190 -11.62 -14.49 17.17
C LEU A 190 -11.21 -15.95 17.05
N VAL A 191 -11.58 -16.76 18.03
CA VAL A 191 -11.38 -18.22 18.00
C VAL A 191 -12.69 -18.92 17.73
N ILE A 192 -12.69 -19.85 16.79
CA ILE A 192 -13.85 -20.67 16.40
C ILE A 192 -13.41 -22.12 16.37
N GLY A 193 -14.02 -22.95 17.21
CA GLY A 193 -13.77 -24.39 17.19
C GLY A 193 -14.31 -25.09 18.43
N SER A 194 -13.72 -26.23 18.76
CA SER A 194 -14.28 -27.20 19.71
C SER A 194 -13.39 -27.48 20.93
N THR A 195 -12.19 -26.89 20.99
CA THR A 195 -11.26 -27.16 22.10
C THR A 195 -11.66 -26.47 23.40
N GLY A 196 -12.46 -25.40 23.30
CA GLY A 196 -12.86 -24.56 24.43
C GLY A 196 -11.98 -23.32 24.62
N VAL A 197 -10.97 -23.11 23.76
CA VAL A 197 -10.21 -21.87 23.73
C VAL A 197 -11.14 -20.70 23.38
N GLN A 198 -10.98 -19.59 24.11
CA GLN A 198 -11.68 -18.34 23.82
C GLN A 198 -10.70 -17.19 23.63
N THR A 199 -11.17 -16.10 23.04
CA THR A 199 -10.41 -14.85 22.94
C THR A 199 -10.29 -14.20 24.32
N ALA A 200 -9.09 -13.74 24.70
CA ALA A 200 -8.90 -12.93 25.90
C ALA A 200 -8.75 -11.43 25.59
N ALA A 201 -8.80 -10.61 26.64
CA ALA A 201 -8.59 -9.17 26.53
C ALA A 201 -7.13 -8.88 26.11
N GLY A 202 -6.94 -8.17 24.99
CA GLY A 202 -5.62 -7.82 24.49
C GLY A 202 -5.66 -7.26 23.07
N THR A 203 -4.54 -6.74 22.60
CA THR A 203 -4.34 -6.35 21.20
C THR A 203 -3.36 -7.32 20.57
N ASP A 204 -3.85 -8.19 19.71
CA ASP A 204 -3.03 -9.22 19.10
C ASP A 204 -2.10 -8.64 18.02
N ALA A 205 -0.96 -9.30 17.83
CA ALA A 205 0.00 -8.98 16.79
C ALA A 205 -0.07 -9.95 15.60
N GLY A 206 -0.93 -10.98 15.68
CA GLY A 206 -1.21 -11.87 14.57
C GLY A 206 -1.86 -11.15 13.39
N ILE A 207 -1.77 -11.77 12.22
CA ILE A 207 -2.23 -11.20 10.95
C ILE A 207 -3.07 -12.24 10.20
N GLY A 208 -4.19 -11.81 9.63
CA GLY A 208 -5.03 -12.65 8.77
C GLY A 208 -5.78 -13.73 9.54
N ALA A 209 -5.76 -14.96 9.01
CA ALA A 209 -6.35 -16.14 9.65
C ALA A 209 -5.32 -17.26 9.79
N GLY A 210 -5.55 -18.17 10.74
CA GLY A 210 -4.69 -19.32 10.99
C GLY A 210 -5.40 -20.43 11.74
N SER A 211 -4.65 -21.49 12.04
CA SER A 211 -5.12 -22.61 12.84
C SER A 211 -4.40 -22.61 14.20
N LEU A 212 -5.19 -22.69 15.27
CA LEU A 212 -4.73 -22.95 16.61
C LEU A 212 -4.82 -24.45 16.87
N ILE A 213 -3.68 -25.10 17.03
CA ILE A 213 -3.61 -26.53 17.34
C ILE A 213 -3.47 -26.66 18.85
N VAL A 214 -4.36 -27.42 19.46
CA VAL A 214 -4.34 -27.79 20.86
C VAL A 214 -4.03 -29.28 20.96
N ARG A 215 -2.96 -29.64 21.69
CA ARG A 215 -2.46 -31.01 21.81
C ARG A 215 -2.45 -31.48 23.25
N HIS A 216 -2.71 -32.76 23.42
CA HIS A 216 -2.47 -33.47 24.66
C HIS A 216 -0.96 -33.74 24.84
N VAL A 217 -0.48 -33.73 26.08
CA VAL A 217 0.90 -34.07 26.43
C VAL A 217 0.95 -35.19 27.45
N GLU A 218 0.21 -35.07 28.55
CA GLU A 218 0.24 -36.04 29.64
C GLU A 218 -1.06 -36.07 30.42
N THR A 219 -1.57 -37.27 30.70
CA THR A 219 -2.66 -37.52 31.65
C THR A 219 -2.10 -38.05 32.96
N THR A 220 -2.49 -37.41 34.06
CA THR A 220 -2.18 -37.83 35.43
C THR A 220 -3.46 -38.25 36.16
N PHE A 221 -3.31 -39.19 37.08
CA PHE A 221 -4.40 -39.87 37.75
C PHE A 221 -4.31 -39.64 39.26
N ALA A 222 -5.43 -39.32 39.91
CA ALA A 222 -5.46 -39.27 41.36
C ALA A 222 -5.08 -40.64 41.97
N ALA A 223 -4.28 -40.61 43.04
CA ALA A 223 -3.79 -41.83 43.69
C ALA A 223 -4.94 -42.62 44.35
N GLY A 224 -4.74 -43.94 44.49
CA GLY A 224 -5.61 -44.82 45.28
C GLY A 224 -6.41 -45.86 44.50
N SER A 225 -6.63 -45.65 43.19
CA SER A 225 -7.34 -46.62 42.34
C SER A 225 -6.41 -47.65 41.69
N GLY A 226 -5.14 -47.34 41.49
CA GLY A 226 -4.17 -48.19 40.79
C GLY A 226 -4.24 -48.13 39.25
N VAL A 227 -5.14 -47.30 38.70
CA VAL A 227 -5.15 -47.02 37.25
C VAL A 227 -3.99 -46.08 36.90
N SER A 228 -3.45 -46.24 35.70
CA SER A 228 -2.37 -45.40 35.17
C SER A 228 -2.54 -45.17 33.66
N ALA A 229 -1.67 -44.37 33.07
CA ALA A 229 -1.69 -44.09 31.63
C ALA A 229 -1.50 -45.38 30.81
N GLY A 230 -2.35 -45.58 29.80
CA GLY A 230 -2.20 -46.62 28.80
C GLY A 230 -1.02 -46.37 27.87
N ALA A 231 -0.58 -47.39 27.14
CA ALA A 231 0.53 -47.30 26.20
C ALA A 231 0.35 -46.20 25.13
N SER A 232 -0.89 -45.91 24.73
CA SER A 232 -1.23 -44.91 23.72
C SER A 232 -1.60 -43.54 24.30
N SER A 233 -1.53 -43.33 25.62
CA SER A 233 -2.08 -42.13 26.28
C SER A 233 -1.51 -40.80 25.73
N ILE A 234 -0.18 -40.66 25.63
CA ILE A 234 0.47 -39.39 25.17
C ILE A 234 -0.02 -38.93 23.79
N GLY A 235 -0.21 -39.87 22.85
CA GLY A 235 -0.59 -39.55 21.47
C GLY A 235 -2.08 -39.76 21.15
N GLY A 236 -2.80 -40.45 22.03
CA GLY A 236 -4.16 -40.91 21.79
C GLY A 236 -5.20 -40.27 22.70
N ASP A 237 -4.81 -39.78 23.88
CA ASP A 237 -5.71 -39.06 24.76
C ASP A 237 -6.09 -37.72 24.13
N THR A 238 -7.35 -37.34 24.29
CA THR A 238 -7.85 -36.06 23.79
C THR A 238 -8.31 -35.15 24.92
N ILE A 239 -8.26 -35.59 26.17
CA ILE A 239 -8.69 -34.80 27.33
C ILE A 239 -7.64 -33.73 27.68
N LEU A 240 -8.12 -32.60 28.19
CA LEU A 240 -7.31 -31.52 28.75
C LEU A 240 -8.02 -30.89 29.93
N GLY A 241 -7.29 -30.45 30.93
CA GLY A 241 -7.85 -29.73 32.06
C GLY A 241 -7.15 -30.01 33.38
N PRO A 242 -7.28 -29.11 34.37
CA PRO A 242 -6.84 -29.38 35.73
C PRO A 242 -7.65 -30.52 36.37
N ALA A 243 -7.18 -30.99 37.52
CA ALA A 243 -7.89 -32.01 38.30
C ALA A 243 -9.34 -31.57 38.58
N GLY A 244 -10.29 -32.47 38.37
CA GLY A 244 -11.72 -32.23 38.55
C GLY A 244 -12.45 -31.78 37.27
N THR A 245 -11.73 -31.50 36.17
CA THR A 245 -12.37 -31.28 34.86
C THR A 245 -12.88 -32.58 34.25
N HIS A 246 -12.10 -33.65 34.36
CA HIS A 246 -12.45 -34.98 33.87
C HIS A 246 -12.36 -36.00 34.97
N VAL A 247 -13.24 -36.99 34.88
CA VAL A 247 -13.49 -37.90 35.99
C VAL A 247 -13.66 -39.32 35.46
N LEU A 248 -12.95 -40.28 36.06
CA LEU A 248 -13.19 -41.71 35.84
C LEU A 248 -14.01 -42.27 36.99
N THR A 249 -15.00 -43.11 36.66
CA THR A 249 -15.67 -43.95 37.65
C THR A 249 -15.27 -45.40 37.40
N ILE A 250 -14.68 -46.03 38.41
CA ILE A 250 -14.20 -47.42 38.34
C ILE A 250 -15.06 -48.24 39.30
N ASN A 251 -15.52 -49.38 38.82
CA ASN A 251 -16.27 -50.36 39.60
C ASN A 251 -15.64 -51.75 39.42
N ASP A 252 -14.91 -52.21 40.42
CA ASP A 252 -14.34 -53.56 40.50
C ASP A 252 -15.44 -54.58 40.85
N THR A 253 -15.96 -55.27 39.83
CA THR A 253 -16.99 -56.30 40.00
C THR A 253 -16.42 -57.64 40.46
N SER A 254 -15.10 -57.85 40.28
CA SER A 254 -14.40 -59.05 40.72
C SER A 254 -14.03 -59.01 42.21
N GLY A 255 -13.96 -57.82 42.79
CA GLY A 255 -13.57 -57.57 44.18
C GLY A 255 -12.07 -57.78 44.47
N ASN A 256 -11.29 -58.21 43.48
CA ASN A 256 -9.85 -58.48 43.58
C ASN A 256 -9.02 -57.69 42.55
N GLY A 257 -9.61 -56.69 41.88
CA GLY A 257 -8.96 -55.84 40.89
C GLY A 257 -8.72 -56.50 39.52
N THR A 258 -9.27 -57.70 39.28
CA THR A 258 -9.02 -58.44 38.03
C THR A 258 -9.98 -58.12 36.90
N ALA A 259 -11.20 -57.68 37.21
CA ALA A 259 -12.19 -57.26 36.22
C ALA A 259 -13.23 -56.29 36.80
N GLY A 260 -13.79 -55.46 35.93
CA GLY A 260 -14.80 -54.48 36.30
C GLY A 260 -15.23 -53.59 35.15
N THR A 261 -15.78 -52.43 35.46
CA THR A 261 -16.18 -51.42 34.46
C THR A 261 -15.58 -50.06 34.77
N ILE A 262 -15.24 -49.30 33.73
CA ILE A 262 -14.78 -47.91 33.82
C ILE A 262 -15.66 -47.04 32.92
N THR A 263 -16.03 -45.85 33.41
CA THR A 263 -16.65 -44.78 32.60
C THR A 263 -15.80 -43.51 32.66
N LEU A 264 -15.81 -42.73 31.58
CA LEU A 264 -15.23 -41.39 31.52
C LEU A 264 -16.36 -40.35 31.48
N ASN A 265 -16.33 -39.37 32.38
CA ASN A 265 -17.31 -38.27 32.49
C ASN A 265 -18.78 -38.74 32.50
N GLY A 266 -19.05 -39.95 33.03
CA GLY A 266 -20.38 -40.55 33.05
C GLY A 266 -20.88 -41.11 31.71
N GLY A 267 -19.98 -41.31 30.73
CA GLY A 267 -20.27 -41.99 29.47
C GLY A 267 -20.53 -43.49 29.63
N ASP A 268 -20.56 -44.21 28.50
CA ASP A 268 -20.90 -45.63 28.47
C ASP A 268 -19.86 -46.49 29.22
N PRO A 269 -20.30 -47.46 30.04
CA PRO A 269 -19.38 -48.37 30.76
C PRO A 269 -18.57 -49.25 29.82
N VAL A 270 -17.24 -49.19 29.95
CA VAL A 270 -16.29 -50.07 29.26
C VAL A 270 -15.79 -51.13 30.24
N SER A 271 -15.83 -52.40 29.85
CA SER A 271 -15.30 -53.48 30.69
C SER A 271 -13.77 -53.51 30.64
N PHE A 272 -13.14 -53.75 31.79
CA PHE A 272 -11.69 -53.92 31.90
C PHE A 272 -11.32 -55.26 32.52
N THR A 273 -10.08 -55.67 32.27
CA THR A 273 -9.37 -56.78 32.90
C THR A 273 -8.01 -56.33 33.41
N ASN A 274 -7.37 -57.11 34.29
CA ASN A 274 -5.99 -56.86 34.72
C ASN A 274 -4.91 -57.19 33.67
N SER A 275 -5.31 -57.49 32.43
CA SER A 275 -4.39 -57.61 31.28
C SER A 275 -4.41 -56.39 30.37
N ASP A 276 -5.36 -55.46 30.54
CA ASP A 276 -5.48 -54.32 29.64
C ASP A 276 -4.46 -53.23 30.00
N GLY A 277 -3.38 -53.16 29.21
CA GLY A 277 -2.37 -52.12 29.32
C GLY A 277 -2.66 -50.86 28.48
N ASP A 278 -3.74 -50.87 27.71
CA ASP A 278 -4.09 -49.79 26.77
C ASP A 278 -5.60 -49.74 26.45
N LEU A 279 -6.43 -49.84 27.49
CA LEU A 279 -7.89 -49.81 27.35
C LEU A 279 -8.36 -48.43 26.90
N ARG A 280 -9.03 -48.37 25.74
CA ARG A 280 -9.64 -47.15 25.22
C ARG A 280 -11.02 -46.91 25.84
N VAL A 281 -11.18 -45.79 26.54
CA VAL A 281 -12.46 -45.33 27.11
C VAL A 281 -12.88 -44.03 26.45
N VAL A 282 -14.17 -43.89 26.13
CA VAL A 282 -14.72 -42.73 25.43
C VAL A 282 -15.78 -42.05 26.30
N GLY A 283 -15.70 -40.73 26.41
CA GLY A 283 -16.66 -39.89 27.10
C GLY A 283 -17.86 -39.51 26.22
N PRO A 284 -18.91 -38.91 26.82
CA PRO A 284 -20.13 -38.56 26.12
C PRO A 284 -19.93 -37.46 25.06
N GLU A 285 -18.91 -36.61 25.18
CA GLU A 285 -18.59 -35.56 24.19
C GLU A 285 -17.53 -36.03 23.17
N GLY A 286 -17.25 -37.33 23.15
CA GLY A 286 -16.28 -37.97 22.27
C GLY A 286 -14.83 -37.85 22.74
N GLU A 287 -14.60 -37.45 23.99
CA GLU A 287 -13.25 -37.42 24.57
C GLU A 287 -12.71 -38.84 24.73
N VAL A 288 -11.41 -39.04 24.54
CA VAL A 288 -10.78 -40.36 24.59
C VAL A 288 -9.68 -40.35 25.63
N VAL A 289 -9.61 -41.44 26.40
CA VAL A 289 -8.49 -41.74 27.30
C VAL A 289 -8.09 -43.21 27.13
N TYR A 290 -6.78 -43.46 27.11
CA TYR A 290 -6.17 -44.78 27.12
C TYR A 290 -5.63 -45.10 28.52
N LEU A 291 -6.08 -46.22 29.08
CA LEU A 291 -5.85 -46.60 30.47
C LEU A 291 -5.08 -47.90 30.57
N ASN A 292 -4.20 -47.98 31.56
CA ASN A 292 -3.62 -49.23 32.02
C ASN A 292 -4.30 -49.65 33.33
N THR A 293 -5.00 -50.79 33.27
CA THR A 293 -5.78 -51.36 34.38
C THR A 293 -5.12 -52.61 34.99
N THR A 294 -3.84 -52.87 34.67
CA THR A 294 -3.12 -54.07 35.16
C THR A 294 -2.90 -54.09 36.67
N ALA A 295 -3.04 -52.94 37.34
CA ALA A 295 -2.76 -52.76 38.76
C ALA A 295 -3.92 -52.12 39.54
N ILE A 296 -5.18 -52.28 39.10
CA ILE A 296 -6.35 -51.76 39.82
C ILE A 296 -6.37 -52.31 41.25
N THR A 297 -6.60 -51.41 42.21
CA THR A 297 -6.63 -51.74 43.63
C THR A 297 -7.83 -52.63 43.94
N PRO A 298 -7.62 -53.80 44.57
CA PRO A 298 -8.72 -54.72 44.92
C PRO A 298 -9.88 -54.04 45.65
N GLY A 299 -11.09 -54.22 45.15
CA GLY A 299 -12.32 -53.69 45.73
C GLY A 299 -12.54 -52.19 45.53
N PHE A 300 -11.72 -51.52 44.70
CA PHE A 300 -11.91 -50.10 44.41
C PHE A 300 -13.22 -49.86 43.64
N ASN A 301 -14.14 -49.15 44.28
CA ASN A 301 -15.40 -48.70 43.71
C ASN A 301 -15.56 -47.22 44.02
N GLY A 302 -15.40 -46.38 43.00
CA GLY A 302 -15.46 -44.95 43.21
C GLY A 302 -14.96 -44.15 42.03
N THR A 303 -14.77 -42.88 42.31
CA THR A 303 -14.51 -41.85 41.32
C THR A 303 -13.12 -41.27 41.55
N ILE A 304 -12.36 -41.08 40.48
CA ILE A 304 -11.06 -40.41 40.51
C ILE A 304 -11.02 -39.25 39.53
N ASP A 305 -10.33 -38.19 39.94
CA ASP A 305 -10.06 -37.05 39.07
C ASP A 305 -8.88 -37.34 38.15
N LEU A 306 -9.02 -36.91 36.91
CA LEU A 306 -7.94 -36.83 35.94
C LEU A 306 -7.46 -35.38 35.84
N ALA A 307 -6.16 -35.20 35.69
CA ALA A 307 -5.58 -33.93 35.27
C ALA A 307 -4.75 -34.17 34.01
N ALA A 308 -5.02 -33.42 32.95
CA ALA A 308 -4.39 -33.59 31.65
C ALA A 308 -3.77 -32.27 31.18
N SER A 309 -2.45 -32.31 30.92
CA SER A 309 -1.69 -31.18 30.41
C SER A 309 -1.61 -31.22 28.89
N GLY A 310 -1.37 -30.05 28.28
CA GLY A 310 -1.32 -29.91 26.84
C GLY A 310 -0.51 -28.71 26.37
N THR A 311 -0.35 -28.61 25.06
CA THR A 311 0.30 -27.48 24.39
C THR A 311 -0.60 -26.85 23.34
N MET A 312 -0.35 -25.57 23.04
CA MET A 312 -0.97 -24.80 21.97
C MET A 312 0.07 -24.38 20.93
N SER A 313 -0.32 -24.34 19.67
CA SER A 313 0.53 -23.87 18.57
C SER A 313 -0.29 -23.08 17.55
N LEU A 314 0.24 -21.93 17.11
CA LEU A 314 -0.33 -21.08 16.06
C LEU A 314 0.32 -21.28 14.67
N ASN A 315 1.29 -22.18 14.54
CA ASN A 315 2.14 -22.32 13.34
C ASN A 315 2.37 -23.79 12.94
N GLY A 316 1.31 -24.60 12.96
CA GLY A 316 1.39 -25.98 12.48
C GLY A 316 2.18 -26.94 13.37
N GLY A 317 2.46 -26.55 14.63
CA GLY A 317 3.22 -27.33 15.61
C GLY A 317 4.69 -26.95 15.70
N ALA A 318 5.15 -25.92 14.99
CA ALA A 318 6.56 -25.53 15.01
C ALA A 318 6.98 -24.84 16.33
N THR A 319 6.05 -24.13 16.99
CA THR A 319 6.24 -23.61 18.35
C THR A 319 5.08 -24.05 19.21
N GLU A 320 5.37 -24.75 20.31
CA GLU A 320 4.39 -25.23 21.26
C GLU A 320 4.50 -24.46 22.59
N VAL A 321 3.38 -23.95 23.08
CA VAL A 321 3.25 -23.22 24.34
C VAL A 321 2.43 -24.07 25.31
N PRO A 322 2.95 -24.47 26.49
CA PRO A 322 2.19 -25.22 27.48
C PRO A 322 0.94 -24.46 27.92
N ILE A 323 -0.20 -25.15 28.06
CA ILE A 323 -1.45 -24.54 28.53
C ILE A 323 -1.37 -24.29 30.04
N ASP A 324 -1.71 -23.08 30.48
CA ASP A 324 -1.72 -22.72 31.91
C ASP A 324 -3.13 -22.62 32.52
N PHE A 325 -4.18 -22.80 31.70
CA PHE A 325 -5.60 -22.73 32.09
C PHE A 325 -5.98 -21.40 32.75
N SER A 326 -5.32 -20.30 32.36
CA SER A 326 -5.61 -18.95 32.83
C SER A 326 -6.54 -18.18 31.89
N ALA A 327 -7.23 -17.17 32.44
CA ALA A 327 -8.13 -16.30 31.68
C ALA A 327 -7.40 -15.37 30.70
N LEU A 328 -6.07 -15.26 30.81
CA LEU A 328 -5.24 -14.44 29.95
C LEU A 328 -3.87 -15.10 29.78
N GLN A 329 -3.80 -16.00 28.81
CA GLN A 329 -2.56 -16.63 28.38
C GLN A 329 -2.02 -15.98 27.11
N THR A 330 -0.70 -15.76 27.06
CA THR A 330 -0.03 -15.25 25.85
C THR A 330 0.60 -16.39 25.06
N VAL A 331 0.22 -16.51 23.78
CA VAL A 331 0.84 -17.44 22.84
C VAL A 331 1.66 -16.65 21.83
N VAL A 332 2.90 -17.07 21.59
CA VAL A 332 3.81 -16.41 20.64
C VAL A 332 4.12 -17.36 19.51
N ASP A 333 3.96 -16.91 18.28
CA ASP A 333 4.33 -17.69 17.11
C ASP A 333 5.83 -17.62 16.79
N SER A 334 6.29 -18.39 15.80
CA SER A 334 7.69 -18.41 15.35
C SER A 334 8.21 -17.08 14.79
N GLN A 335 7.33 -16.12 14.50
CA GLN A 335 7.69 -14.78 14.02
C GLN A 335 7.70 -13.75 15.16
N GLY A 336 7.45 -14.17 16.40
CA GLY A 336 7.39 -13.31 17.57
C GLY A 336 6.06 -12.56 17.71
N ARG A 337 5.01 -12.93 16.95
CA ARG A 337 3.69 -12.30 17.06
C ARG A 337 2.95 -12.92 18.24
N THR A 338 2.42 -12.06 19.11
CA THR A 338 1.69 -12.43 20.32
C THR A 338 0.18 -12.49 20.06
N THR A 339 -0.47 -13.47 20.68
CA THR A 339 -1.92 -13.65 20.70
C THR A 339 -2.39 -13.94 22.13
N PHE A 340 -3.45 -13.25 22.56
CA PHE A 340 -4.01 -13.35 23.90
C PHE A 340 -5.25 -14.26 23.89
N LEU A 341 -5.18 -15.38 24.63
CA LEU A 341 -6.22 -16.41 24.67
C LEU A 341 -6.66 -16.67 26.10
N ASP A 342 -7.96 -16.93 26.28
CA ASP A 342 -8.53 -17.47 27.50
C ASP A 342 -8.53 -18.99 27.37
N THR A 343 -7.81 -19.65 28.27
CA THR A 343 -7.61 -21.10 28.24
C THR A 343 -8.33 -21.82 29.39
N THR A 344 -9.11 -21.09 30.20
CA THR A 344 -9.82 -21.64 31.37
C THR A 344 -10.81 -22.73 31.01
N ASN A 345 -11.42 -22.64 29.83
CA ASN A 345 -12.46 -23.54 29.36
C ASN A 345 -11.95 -24.64 28.40
N ILE A 346 -10.63 -24.78 28.24
CA ILE A 346 -10.07 -25.86 27.41
C ILE A 346 -10.37 -27.20 28.07
N ARG A 347 -11.04 -28.08 27.33
CA ARG A 347 -11.38 -29.45 27.80
C ARG A 347 -10.86 -30.55 26.89
N ARG A 348 -10.46 -30.23 25.67
CA ARG A 348 -10.01 -31.25 24.72
C ARG A 348 -8.99 -30.75 23.72
N ALA A 349 -8.15 -31.66 23.27
CA ALA A 349 -7.28 -31.48 22.12
C ALA A 349 -8.09 -31.34 20.83
N GLY A 350 -7.54 -30.64 19.84
CA GLY A 350 -8.22 -30.35 18.59
C GLY A 350 -7.54 -29.22 17.81
N VAL A 351 -8.21 -28.80 16.73
CA VAL A 351 -7.76 -27.67 15.91
C VAL A 351 -8.90 -26.68 15.82
N ASP A 352 -8.64 -25.45 16.25
CA ASP A 352 -9.56 -24.33 16.17
C ASP A 352 -9.07 -23.35 15.10
N SER A 353 -10.00 -22.63 14.48
CA SER A 353 -9.71 -21.53 13.57
C SER A 353 -9.50 -20.25 14.37
N ILE A 354 -8.46 -19.49 14.05
CA ILE A 354 -8.21 -18.17 14.64
C ILE A 354 -8.19 -17.10 13.55
N GLU A 355 -8.88 -15.98 13.78
CA GLU A 355 -8.98 -14.86 12.85
C GLU A 355 -8.59 -13.55 13.56
N TYR A 356 -7.65 -12.80 12.98
CA TYR A 356 -7.18 -11.51 13.49
C TYR A 356 -7.90 -10.38 12.76
N GLN A 357 -8.97 -9.86 13.36
CA GLN A 357 -9.81 -8.84 12.74
C GLN A 357 -9.02 -7.57 12.41
N GLY A 358 -9.28 -6.95 11.26
CA GLY A 358 -8.67 -5.68 10.87
C GLY A 358 -7.21 -5.75 10.42
N THR A 359 -6.65 -6.96 10.29
CA THR A 359 -5.26 -7.17 9.84
C THR A 359 -5.15 -7.89 8.50
N SER A 360 -6.27 -8.40 7.97
CA SER A 360 -6.30 -8.98 6.63
C SER A 360 -5.98 -7.93 5.58
N ASP A 361 -5.20 -8.30 4.58
CA ASP A 361 -5.15 -7.54 3.33
C ASP A 361 -6.41 -7.82 2.48
N MET A 362 -6.62 -7.00 1.47
CA MET A 362 -7.80 -7.04 0.61
C MET A 362 -7.91 -8.35 -0.19
N PHE A 363 -6.79 -8.94 -0.61
CA PHE A 363 -6.78 -10.21 -1.33
C PHE A 363 -7.17 -11.36 -0.41
N SER A 364 -6.59 -11.39 0.79
CA SER A 364 -6.91 -12.34 1.84
C SER A 364 -8.38 -12.21 2.28
N ALA A 365 -8.94 -11.00 2.30
CA ALA A 365 -10.35 -10.78 2.63
C ALA A 365 -11.30 -11.36 1.58
N LEU A 366 -11.01 -11.17 0.29
CA LEU A 366 -11.79 -11.77 -0.81
C LEU A 366 -11.60 -13.29 -0.89
N ALA A 367 -10.38 -13.79 -0.67
CA ALA A 367 -10.10 -15.22 -0.59
C ALA A 367 -10.90 -15.89 0.53
N ALA A 368 -10.90 -15.28 1.72
CA ALA A 368 -11.68 -15.76 2.86
C ALA A 368 -13.18 -15.69 2.59
N LEU A 369 -13.67 -14.65 1.89
CA LEU A 369 -15.08 -14.61 1.47
C LEU A 369 -15.43 -15.77 0.53
N ARG A 370 -14.60 -16.05 -0.48
CA ARG A 370 -14.80 -17.22 -1.37
C ARG A 370 -14.83 -18.52 -0.56
N ASP A 371 -13.89 -18.71 0.36
CA ASP A 371 -13.78 -19.94 1.15
C ASP A 371 -14.96 -20.11 2.13
N ASP A 372 -15.46 -18.99 2.67
CA ASP A 372 -16.68 -18.95 3.47
C ASP A 372 -17.92 -19.24 2.63
N LEU A 373 -18.04 -18.68 1.41
CA LEU A 373 -19.14 -19.00 0.50
C LEU A 373 -19.21 -20.50 0.19
N LEU A 374 -18.06 -21.15 0.00
CA LEU A 374 -17.95 -22.60 -0.22
C LEU A 374 -18.16 -23.43 1.06
N ASN A 375 -18.24 -22.79 2.22
CA ASN A 375 -18.32 -23.41 3.55
C ASN A 375 -17.32 -24.56 3.74
N THR A 376 -16.08 -24.37 3.30
CA THR A 376 -15.02 -25.40 3.34
C THR A 376 -14.73 -25.92 4.76
N ARG A 377 -15.11 -25.13 5.78
CA ARG A 377 -14.94 -25.43 7.20
C ARG A 377 -16.10 -26.26 7.81
N GLY A 378 -17.17 -26.52 7.06
CA GLY A 378 -18.33 -27.27 7.55
C GLY A 378 -19.06 -26.58 8.70
N LEU A 379 -19.13 -25.25 8.68
CA LEU A 379 -19.77 -24.44 9.71
C LEU A 379 -21.28 -24.68 9.75
N SER A 380 -21.86 -24.55 10.96
CA SER A 380 -23.31 -24.51 11.13
C SER A 380 -23.89 -23.27 10.43
N ASN A 381 -25.19 -23.27 10.12
CA ASN A 381 -25.81 -22.15 9.40
C ASN A 381 -25.68 -20.81 10.14
N SER A 382 -25.74 -20.81 11.48
CA SER A 382 -25.52 -19.58 12.28
C SER A 382 -24.08 -19.12 12.20
N ASP A 383 -23.12 -20.02 12.41
CA ASP A 383 -21.69 -19.68 12.39
C ASP A 383 -21.23 -19.23 11.00
N TRP A 384 -21.82 -19.81 9.96
CA TRP A 384 -21.61 -19.46 8.57
C TRP A 384 -22.12 -18.04 8.26
N GLN A 385 -23.32 -17.69 8.71
CA GLN A 385 -23.85 -16.31 8.55
C GLN A 385 -23.02 -15.28 9.31
N ASP A 386 -22.50 -15.65 10.49
CA ASP A 386 -21.59 -14.81 11.25
C ASP A 386 -20.24 -14.64 10.53
N ALA A 387 -19.72 -15.71 9.91
CA ALA A 387 -18.52 -15.65 9.08
C ALA A 387 -18.69 -14.67 7.91
N LEU A 388 -19.76 -14.80 7.13
CA LEU A 388 -20.06 -13.87 6.03
C LEU A 388 -20.18 -12.42 6.51
N THR A 389 -20.82 -12.19 7.65
CA THR A 389 -20.94 -10.85 8.25
C THR A 389 -19.56 -10.27 8.60
N ARG A 390 -18.65 -11.08 9.14
CA ARG A 390 -17.25 -10.66 9.39
C ARG A 390 -16.52 -10.32 8.10
N ARG A 391 -16.65 -11.13 7.05
CA ARG A 391 -16.04 -10.84 5.74
C ARG A 391 -16.56 -9.53 5.14
N MET A 392 -17.87 -9.26 5.25
CA MET A 392 -18.46 -7.99 4.82
C MET A 392 -17.86 -6.79 5.58
N ASN A 393 -17.67 -6.91 6.89
CA ASN A 393 -17.04 -5.85 7.70
C ASN A 393 -15.59 -5.59 7.30
N ASP A 394 -14.84 -6.64 6.94
CA ASP A 394 -13.48 -6.49 6.44
C ASP A 394 -13.44 -5.81 5.06
N ILE A 395 -14.36 -6.18 4.16
CA ILE A 395 -14.54 -5.52 2.85
C ILE A 395 -14.91 -4.04 3.03
N ASP A 396 -15.82 -3.71 3.94
CA ASP A 396 -16.21 -2.33 4.25
C ASP A 396 -15.03 -1.49 4.78
N ARG A 397 -14.17 -2.10 5.59
CA ARG A 397 -12.95 -1.44 6.07
C ARG A 397 -12.01 -1.12 4.92
N HIS A 398 -11.77 -2.08 4.03
CA HIS A 398 -10.95 -1.88 2.84
C HIS A 398 -11.54 -0.84 1.88
N HIS A 399 -12.86 -0.87 1.67
CA HIS A 399 -13.55 0.12 0.85
C HIS A 399 -13.41 1.53 1.43
N SER A 400 -13.53 1.68 2.75
CA SER A 400 -13.31 2.97 3.43
C SER A 400 -11.87 3.46 3.28
N ILE A 401 -10.86 2.57 3.33
CA ILE A 401 -9.46 2.92 3.08
C ILE A 401 -9.29 3.46 1.66
N VAL A 402 -9.85 2.75 0.65
CA VAL A 402 -9.79 3.17 -0.75
C VAL A 402 -10.44 4.55 -0.95
N LEU A 403 -11.64 4.77 -0.39
CA LEU A 403 -12.33 6.06 -0.49
C LEU A 403 -11.55 7.21 0.15
N ASN A 404 -10.90 6.98 1.30
CA ASN A 404 -10.05 7.99 1.93
C ASN A 404 -8.85 8.33 1.04
N ILE A 405 -8.21 7.33 0.43
CA ILE A 405 -7.09 7.53 -0.50
C ILE A 405 -7.54 8.31 -1.73
N VAL A 406 -8.68 7.97 -2.32
CA VAL A 406 -9.29 8.71 -3.44
C VAL A 406 -9.54 10.17 -3.06
N GLY A 407 -10.06 10.43 -1.85
CA GLY A 407 -10.25 11.77 -1.32
C GLY A 407 -8.95 12.57 -1.18
N ASP A 408 -7.91 11.95 -0.61
CA ASP A 408 -6.58 12.57 -0.46
C ASP A 408 -5.91 12.86 -1.81
N GLN A 409 -6.04 11.93 -2.77
CA GLN A 409 -5.52 12.10 -4.12
C GLN A 409 -6.25 13.20 -4.89
N ALA A 410 -7.57 13.35 -4.74
CA ALA A 410 -8.32 14.44 -5.33
C ALA A 410 -7.84 15.82 -4.81
N GLN A 411 -7.52 15.92 -3.51
CA GLN A 411 -6.94 17.14 -2.95
C GLN A 411 -5.53 17.42 -3.47
N THR A 412 -4.73 16.38 -3.67
CA THR A 412 -3.39 16.48 -4.27
C THR A 412 -3.47 16.93 -5.74
N LEU A 413 -4.41 16.36 -6.50
CA LEU A 413 -4.69 16.73 -7.89
C LEU A 413 -5.06 18.21 -8.01
N LYS A 414 -5.96 18.69 -7.15
CA LYS A 414 -6.32 20.11 -7.07
C LYS A 414 -5.13 21.01 -6.76
N THR A 415 -4.22 20.54 -5.91
CA THR A 415 -2.98 21.27 -5.57
C THR A 415 -2.06 21.36 -6.79
N ILE A 416 -1.91 20.27 -7.54
CA ILE A 416 -1.12 20.23 -8.78
C ILE A 416 -1.73 21.13 -9.86
N GLU A 417 -3.06 21.13 -10.02
CA GLU A 417 -3.76 22.02 -10.95
C GLU A 417 -3.50 23.49 -10.61
N GLY A 418 -3.65 23.89 -9.34
CA GLY A 418 -3.36 25.25 -8.91
C GLY A 418 -1.88 25.66 -9.07
N LEU A 419 -0.94 24.72 -8.90
CA LEU A 419 0.48 24.95 -9.20
C LEU A 419 0.72 25.12 -10.71
N SER A 420 0.05 24.30 -11.54
CA SER A 420 0.15 24.37 -13.00
C SER A 420 -0.37 25.70 -13.54
N ASP A 421 -1.53 26.15 -13.06
CA ASP A 421 -2.11 27.45 -13.43
C ASP A 421 -1.17 28.61 -13.06
N ARG A 422 -0.62 28.58 -11.84
CA ARG A 422 0.35 29.59 -11.41
C ARG A 422 1.61 29.59 -12.25
N LEU A 423 2.12 28.42 -12.65
CA LEU A 423 3.29 28.33 -13.52
C LEU A 423 2.98 28.82 -14.94
N ALA A 424 1.77 28.58 -15.45
CA ALA A 424 1.31 29.13 -16.71
C ALA A 424 1.30 30.67 -16.68
N ASP A 425 0.79 31.27 -15.60
CA ASP A 425 0.81 32.72 -15.39
C ASP A 425 2.23 33.27 -15.30
N LEU A 426 3.12 32.62 -14.53
CA LEU A 426 4.52 33.04 -14.41
C LEU A 426 5.30 32.90 -15.73
N SER A 427 5.00 31.87 -16.52
CA SER A 427 5.54 31.68 -17.87
C SER A 427 5.08 32.80 -18.79
N LEU A 428 3.80 33.20 -18.72
CA LEU A 428 3.25 34.30 -19.50
C LEU A 428 3.84 35.66 -19.10
N ASP A 429 3.98 35.95 -17.80
CA ASP A 429 4.64 37.17 -17.30
C ASP A 429 6.11 37.22 -17.75
N ALA A 430 6.84 36.11 -17.66
CA ALA A 430 8.22 36.04 -18.15
C ALA A 430 8.31 36.32 -19.65
N LYS A 431 7.42 35.72 -20.47
CA LYS A 431 7.33 35.97 -21.91
C LYS A 431 7.01 37.43 -22.22
N SER A 432 6.06 38.02 -21.50
CA SER A 432 5.68 39.43 -21.65
C SER A 432 6.84 40.37 -21.34
N ARG A 433 7.54 40.17 -20.22
CA ARG A 433 8.72 40.98 -19.84
C ARG A 433 9.89 40.84 -20.81
N ILE A 434 10.11 39.63 -21.35
CA ILE A 434 11.10 39.43 -22.42
C ILE A 434 10.71 40.27 -23.64
N ALA A 435 9.43 40.22 -24.04
CA ALA A 435 8.94 41.00 -25.17
C ALA A 435 9.05 42.51 -24.92
N GLU A 436 8.69 43.01 -23.73
CA GLU A 436 8.79 44.43 -23.38
C GLU A 436 10.23 44.96 -23.51
N VAL A 437 11.23 44.20 -23.06
CA VAL A 437 12.64 44.60 -23.12
C VAL A 437 13.22 44.46 -24.53
N ALA A 438 12.75 43.47 -25.29
CA ALA A 438 13.27 43.12 -26.61
C ALA A 438 12.54 43.81 -27.77
N ALA A 439 11.32 44.31 -27.60
CA ALA A 439 10.52 44.87 -28.68
C ALA A 439 11.08 46.20 -29.18
N THR A 440 10.99 46.41 -30.50
CA THR A 440 11.26 47.70 -31.11
C THR A 440 9.95 48.43 -31.37
N ASP A 441 9.92 49.74 -31.13
CA ASP A 441 8.87 50.58 -31.70
C ASP A 441 9.14 50.74 -33.20
N ILE A 442 8.39 49.99 -34.01
CA ILE A 442 8.59 49.94 -35.47
C ILE A 442 8.34 51.31 -36.10
N ALA A 443 7.40 52.11 -35.58
CA ALA A 443 7.10 53.42 -36.13
C ALA A 443 8.26 54.39 -35.89
N SER A 444 8.78 54.42 -34.67
CA SER A 444 9.97 55.22 -34.33
C SER A 444 11.20 54.74 -35.09
N ALA A 445 11.44 53.42 -35.16
CA ALA A 445 12.58 52.84 -35.87
C ALA A 445 12.53 53.08 -37.38
N ALA A 446 11.34 53.02 -38.01
CA ALA A 446 11.18 53.34 -39.43
C ALA A 446 11.41 54.82 -39.72
N THR A 447 10.94 55.71 -38.83
CA THR A 447 11.17 57.15 -38.94
C THR A 447 12.66 57.48 -38.82
N GLU A 448 13.34 56.88 -37.84
CA GLU A 448 14.77 57.06 -37.62
C GLU A 448 15.60 56.46 -38.77
N LEU A 449 15.16 55.33 -39.32
CA LEU A 449 15.79 54.71 -40.50
C LEU A 449 15.77 55.67 -41.69
N GLN A 450 14.61 56.25 -41.98
CA GLN A 450 14.45 57.19 -43.08
C GLN A 450 15.25 58.48 -42.85
N ALA A 451 15.26 59.00 -41.61
CA ALA A 451 16.10 60.15 -41.24
C ALA A 451 17.60 59.86 -41.43
N THR A 452 18.07 58.69 -41.00
CA THR A 452 19.48 58.28 -41.12
C THR A 452 19.88 58.03 -42.58
N GLN A 453 18.97 57.48 -43.40
CA GLN A 453 19.18 57.36 -44.85
C GLN A 453 19.34 58.73 -45.52
N ASN A 454 18.50 59.70 -45.16
CA ASN A 454 18.61 61.07 -45.66
C ASN A 454 19.93 61.72 -45.22
N LEU A 455 20.33 61.56 -43.94
CA LEU A 455 21.60 62.06 -43.43
C LEU A 455 22.82 61.45 -44.14
N LEU A 456 22.77 60.15 -44.47
CA LEU A 456 23.83 59.51 -45.25
C LEU A 456 23.93 60.10 -46.66
N GLN A 457 22.79 60.35 -47.32
CA GLN A 457 22.76 61.01 -48.64
C GLN A 457 23.31 62.45 -48.58
N TYR A 458 22.91 63.24 -47.57
CA TYR A 458 23.47 64.57 -47.34
C TYR A 458 24.97 64.50 -47.05
N GLY A 459 25.42 63.52 -46.25
CA GLY A 459 26.83 63.27 -45.98
C GLY A 459 27.63 62.99 -47.25
N TYR A 460 27.09 62.21 -48.18
CA TYR A 460 27.71 62.01 -49.49
C TYR A 460 27.77 63.27 -50.33
N ALA A 461 26.70 64.08 -50.35
CA ALA A 461 26.67 65.35 -51.08
C ALA A 461 27.69 66.37 -50.53
N VAL A 462 27.78 66.50 -49.21
CA VAL A 462 28.76 67.38 -48.53
C VAL A 462 30.18 66.86 -48.76
N THR A 463 30.40 65.54 -48.68
CA THR A 463 31.70 64.94 -48.97
C THR A 463 32.12 65.22 -50.41
N ALA A 464 31.21 65.10 -51.38
CA ALA A 464 31.47 65.44 -52.77
C ALA A 464 31.83 66.93 -52.96
N GLN A 465 31.18 67.84 -52.23
CA GLN A 465 31.51 69.28 -52.25
C GLN A 465 32.88 69.60 -51.62
N VAL A 466 33.23 68.96 -50.49
CA VAL A 466 34.54 69.16 -49.82
C VAL A 466 35.70 68.63 -50.67
N PHE A 467 35.49 67.55 -51.43
CA PHE A 467 36.48 67.06 -52.39
C PHE A 467 36.56 67.91 -53.67
N GLN A 468 35.55 68.72 -53.98
CA GLN A 468 35.55 69.67 -55.10
C GLN A 468 36.25 71.00 -54.80
N THR A 469 36.35 71.41 -53.53
CA THR A 469 37.16 72.58 -53.13
C THR A 469 38.65 72.28 -53.28
N SER A 470 39.17 72.51 -54.48
CA SER A 470 40.60 72.42 -54.81
C SER A 470 41.37 73.57 -54.17
N ILE A 471 42.65 73.35 -53.83
CA ILE A 471 43.61 74.40 -53.43
C ILE A 471 43.65 75.58 -54.43
N LEU A 472 43.21 75.35 -55.67
CA LEU A 472 43.12 76.36 -56.72
C LEU A 472 42.07 77.45 -56.45
N ASP A 473 41.00 77.18 -55.69
CA ASP A 473 40.00 78.20 -55.33
C ASP A 473 40.46 79.13 -54.19
N TYR A 474 41.52 78.78 -53.47
CA TYR A 474 42.08 79.59 -52.37
C TYR A 474 43.29 80.44 -52.81
N LEU A 475 43.68 80.36 -54.08
CA LEU A 475 44.80 81.10 -54.70
C LEU A 475 44.36 82.13 -55.75
N ALA A 476 43.04 82.33 -55.93
CA ALA A 476 42.45 83.48 -56.63
C ALA A 476 41.91 84.47 -55.59
#